data_AF-A0A1Z9U5H8-F1
#
_entry.id   AF-A0A1Z9U5H8-F1
#
_cell.length_a   1.000
_cell.length_b   1.000
_cell.length_c   1.000
_cell.angle_alpha   90.00
_cell.angle_beta   90.00
_cell.angle_gamma   90.00
#
_symmetry.space_group_name_H-M   'P 1'
#
loop_
_entity.id
_entity.type
_entity.pdbx_description
1 polymer ?
#
loop_
_entity_poly.entity_id
_entity_poly.type
_entity_poly.pdbx_seq_one_letter_code
_entity_poly.pdbx_strand_id
1 'polypeptide(L)'
;MSLGKLPEQLHKTNNPVGITIIILAMISSIFSTSCTVTTEGPRITEPTQLLPDSVYIPLLANIQLMQVWNNSTDTLDLESVKKDLFSTFKVSEKQFLDSHRYYQSDFEGQRVRLDSVKVLIETEKRRVQEFRRNNEQTN
;
A
#
# COMPACT_ATOMS: atom_id res chain seq x y z
N MET A 1 -54.39 -18.53 40.97
CA MET A 1 -53.22 -19.38 41.24
C MET A 1 -52.01 -18.45 41.39
N SER A 2 -51.29 -18.57 42.51
CA SER A 2 -50.13 -17.75 42.94
C SER A 2 -48.91 -17.93 41.99
N LEU A 3 -47.83 -17.13 41.93
CA LEU A 3 -47.16 -16.21 42.84
C LEU A 3 -46.06 -15.47 42.03
N GLY A 4 -45.75 -14.20 42.33
CA GLY A 4 -44.54 -13.55 41.78
C GLY A 4 -44.44 -12.04 41.99
N LYS A 5 -44.26 -11.59 43.24
CA LYS A 5 -43.79 -10.23 43.61
C LYS A 5 -42.36 -10.01 43.07
N LEU A 6 -41.89 -8.82 42.72
CA LEU A 6 -41.47 -7.69 43.60
C LEU A 6 -40.75 -6.63 42.70
N PRO A 7 -40.37 -5.44 43.21
CA PRO A 7 -41.10 -4.18 43.35
C PRO A 7 -40.64 -3.14 42.27
N GLU A 8 -41.40 -2.17 41.80
CA GLU A 8 -42.03 -1.02 42.47
C GLU A 8 -41.11 -0.12 43.32
N GLN A 9 -41.03 1.14 42.86
CA GLN A 9 -40.84 2.38 43.61
C GLN A 9 -39.43 2.77 44.07
N LEU A 10 -38.91 3.80 43.42
CA LEU A 10 -38.93 5.12 44.07
C LEU A 10 -39.35 6.16 43.00
N HIS A 11 -40.64 6.49 42.96
CA HIS A 11 -41.22 7.70 43.56
C HIS A 11 -40.57 9.00 43.03
N LYS A 12 -41.27 10.07 42.63
CA LYS A 12 -42.67 10.38 42.35
C LYS A 12 -42.62 11.88 42.02
N THR A 13 -43.06 12.26 40.82
CA THR A 13 -43.77 13.53 40.51
C THR A 13 -43.01 14.86 40.72
N ASN A 14 -43.27 15.99 40.06
CA ASN A 14 -44.50 16.59 39.56
C ASN A 14 -44.14 17.57 38.43
N ASN A 15 -44.90 17.54 37.33
CA ASN A 15 -45.39 18.59 36.41
C ASN A 15 -44.81 20.04 36.45
N PRO A 16 -45.10 20.89 35.44
CA PRO A 16 -45.45 20.68 34.02
C PRO A 16 -44.56 21.57 33.11
N VAL A 17 -44.92 21.70 31.83
CA VAL A 17 -44.37 22.66 30.85
C VAL A 17 -43.16 22.13 30.08
N GLY A 18 -43.48 21.57 28.92
CA GLY A 18 -42.94 22.08 27.67
C GLY A 18 -41.44 22.23 27.64
N ILE A 19 -40.78 21.11 27.35
CA ILE A 19 -39.67 21.09 26.40
C ILE A 19 -39.99 22.15 25.33
N THR A 20 -39.25 23.26 25.28
CA THR A 20 -38.32 23.59 24.19
C THR A 20 -37.68 24.98 24.43
N ILE A 21 -36.41 25.06 24.00
CA ILE A 21 -35.64 26.18 23.44
C ILE A 21 -34.74 27.08 24.32
N ILE A 22 -33.50 27.11 23.84
CA ILE A 22 -32.42 28.12 23.85
C ILE A 22 -31.56 28.22 25.12
N ILE A 23 -30.27 27.84 24.97
CA ILE A 23 -29.09 28.72 25.02
C ILE A 23 -27.89 27.86 25.45
N LEU A 24 -27.02 27.56 24.49
CA LEU A 24 -25.59 27.22 24.61
C LEU A 24 -25.16 26.88 23.17
N ALA A 25 -24.97 27.85 22.27
CA ALA A 25 -23.83 28.77 22.26
C ALA A 25 -22.58 28.07 22.80
N MET A 26 -22.04 27.14 22.03
CA MET A 26 -20.65 26.64 22.03
C MET A 26 -20.60 25.47 21.04
N ILE A 27 -20.01 25.69 19.87
CA ILE A 27 -19.39 24.77 18.88
C ILE A 27 -19.48 25.52 17.53
N SER A 28 -18.77 26.65 17.44
CA SER A 28 -18.43 27.26 16.15
C SER A 28 -16.94 27.61 16.21
N SER A 29 -16.14 26.56 16.29
CA SER A 29 -14.72 26.60 15.99
C SER A 29 -14.39 25.30 15.27
N ILE A 30 -15.07 25.10 14.14
CA ILE A 30 -14.52 24.27 13.08
C ILE A 30 -13.36 25.12 12.52
N PHE A 31 -12.19 24.97 13.13
CA PHE A 31 -10.95 25.34 12.46
C PHE A 31 -10.86 24.42 11.26
N SER A 32 -11.34 24.89 10.12
CA SER A 32 -10.95 24.37 8.82
C SER A 32 -9.48 24.73 8.65
N THR A 33 -8.58 24.00 9.34
CA THR A 33 -7.23 23.86 8.85
C THR A 33 -7.37 23.15 7.52
N SER A 34 -7.49 23.93 6.46
CA SER A 34 -7.05 23.50 5.15
C SER A 34 -5.60 23.08 5.36
N CYS A 35 -5.37 21.80 5.63
CA CYS A 35 -4.11 21.17 5.32
C CYS A 35 -3.95 21.40 3.82
N THR A 36 -3.27 22.47 3.45
CA THR A 36 -2.61 22.55 2.17
C THR A 36 -1.62 21.40 2.22
N VAL A 37 -2.04 20.24 1.71
CA VAL A 37 -1.11 19.21 1.28
C VAL A 37 -0.34 19.87 0.16
N THR A 38 0.73 20.57 0.52
CA THR A 38 1.80 20.84 -0.42
C THR A 38 2.24 19.46 -0.86
N THR A 39 1.91 19.09 -2.10
CA THR A 39 2.34 17.86 -2.75
C THR A 39 3.87 17.73 -2.79
N GLU A 40 4.57 18.77 -2.37
CA GLU A 40 6.01 18.85 -2.25
C GLU A 40 6.40 18.87 -0.76
N GLY A 41 6.31 17.70 -0.11
CA GLY A 41 7.11 17.43 1.07
C GLY A 41 8.60 17.48 0.70
N PRO A 42 9.52 17.65 1.67
CA PRO A 42 10.95 17.69 1.38
C PRO A 42 11.37 16.40 0.67
N ARG A 43 11.80 16.53 -0.60
CA ARG A 43 12.42 15.44 -1.35
C ARG A 43 13.68 15.01 -0.61
N ILE A 44 13.88 13.70 -0.49
CA ILE A 44 15.12 13.22 0.12
C ILE A 44 16.29 13.52 -0.82
N THR A 45 17.48 13.70 -0.24
CA THR A 45 18.69 13.96 -1.03
C THR A 45 18.95 12.83 -2.02
N GLU A 46 19.27 13.22 -3.26
CA GLU A 46 19.63 12.28 -4.31
C GLU A 46 20.88 11.47 -3.93
N PRO A 47 20.85 10.13 -4.02
CA PRO A 47 22.01 9.31 -3.72
C PRO A 47 23.06 9.43 -4.83
N THR A 48 24.34 9.40 -4.45
CA THR A 48 25.49 9.51 -5.39
C THR A 48 25.47 8.47 -6.52
N GLN A 49 24.85 7.31 -6.27
CA GLN A 49 24.75 6.20 -7.23
C GLN A 49 23.29 5.90 -7.59
N LEU A 50 22.51 6.93 -7.92
CA LEU A 50 21.13 6.75 -8.36
C LEU A 50 21.05 5.86 -9.60
N LEU A 51 20.22 4.82 -9.54
CA LEU A 51 19.98 3.92 -10.68
C LEU A 51 19.15 4.61 -11.76
N PRO A 52 19.55 4.63 -13.03
CA PRO A 52 18.69 5.15 -14.09
C PRO A 52 17.45 4.27 -14.27
N ASP A 53 16.35 4.85 -14.77
CA ASP A 53 15.07 4.16 -15.00
C ASP A 53 15.23 2.89 -15.86
N SER A 54 16.15 2.90 -16.83
CA SER A 54 16.48 1.75 -17.69
C SER A 54 17.01 0.53 -16.92
N VAL A 55 17.53 0.73 -15.71
CA VAL A 55 18.01 -0.33 -14.81
C VAL A 55 17.02 -0.54 -13.67
N TYR A 56 16.53 0.54 -13.07
CA TYR A 56 15.63 0.50 -11.91
C TYR A 56 14.30 -0.19 -12.21
N ILE A 57 13.64 0.18 -13.32
CA ILE A 57 12.28 -0.32 -13.63
C ILE A 57 12.32 -1.84 -13.89
N PRO A 58 13.20 -2.39 -14.75
CA PRO A 58 13.24 -3.83 -14.95
C PRO A 58 13.67 -4.58 -13.68
N LEU A 59 14.61 -4.04 -12.89
CA LEU A 59 15.03 -4.65 -11.63
C LEU A 59 13.87 -4.73 -10.63
N LEU A 60 13.10 -3.64 -10.46
CA LEU A 60 11.93 -3.62 -9.59
C LEU A 60 10.86 -4.63 -10.05
N ALA A 61 10.61 -4.75 -11.36
CA ALA A 61 9.69 -5.74 -11.90
C ALA A 61 10.12 -7.19 -11.55
N ASN A 62 11.41 -7.50 -11.69
CA ASN A 62 11.93 -8.82 -11.35
C ASN A 62 11.81 -9.12 -9.84
N ILE A 63 12.11 -8.15 -8.98
CA ILE A 63 11.94 -8.30 -7.53
C ILE A 63 10.47 -8.60 -7.18
N GLN A 64 9.51 -7.89 -7.80
CA GLN A 64 8.09 -8.14 -7.56
C GLN A 64 7.65 -9.53 -8.07
N LEU A 65 8.12 -9.97 -9.23
CA LEU A 65 7.86 -11.32 -9.75
C LEU A 65 8.41 -12.40 -8.81
N MET A 66 9.64 -12.23 -8.31
CA MET A 66 10.23 -13.15 -7.35
C MET A 66 9.42 -13.28 -6.07
N GLN A 67 8.90 -12.17 -5.52
CA GLN A 67 8.04 -12.20 -4.33
C GLN A 67 6.77 -13.01 -4.55
N VAL A 68 6.16 -12.91 -5.74
CA VAL A 68 4.99 -13.71 -6.10
C VAL A 68 5.35 -15.20 -6.21
N TRP A 69 6.47 -15.53 -6.87
CA TRP A 69 6.89 -16.92 -7.02
C TRP A 69 7.30 -17.58 -5.72
N ASN A 70 7.98 -16.86 -4.83
CA ASN A 70 8.32 -17.34 -3.49
C ASN A 70 7.08 -17.81 -2.72
N ASN A 71 5.96 -17.09 -2.85
CA ASN A 71 4.71 -17.46 -2.18
C ASN A 71 4.01 -18.67 -2.84
N SER A 72 4.51 -19.18 -3.96
CA SER A 72 3.89 -20.24 -4.76
C SER A 72 4.68 -21.55 -4.80
N THR A 73 5.93 -21.57 -4.34
CA THR A 73 6.82 -22.75 -4.43
C THR A 73 7.70 -22.89 -3.19
N ASP A 74 7.60 -24.02 -2.49
CA ASP A 74 8.40 -24.30 -1.28
C ASP A 74 9.88 -24.63 -1.57
N THR A 75 10.29 -24.71 -2.83
CA THR A 75 11.61 -25.22 -3.25
C THR A 75 12.55 -24.17 -3.81
N LEU A 76 12.14 -22.90 -3.89
CA LEU A 76 12.97 -21.84 -4.46
C LEU A 76 13.97 -21.31 -3.42
N ASP A 77 15.27 -21.43 -3.68
CA ASP A 77 16.30 -20.74 -2.91
C ASP A 77 16.29 -19.24 -3.27
N LEU A 78 15.44 -18.49 -2.57
CA LEU A 78 15.20 -17.08 -2.85
C LEU A 78 16.47 -16.22 -2.72
N GLU A 79 17.35 -16.55 -1.77
CA GLU A 79 18.57 -15.79 -1.53
C GLU A 79 19.55 -15.95 -2.69
N SER A 80 19.67 -17.17 -3.23
CA SER A 80 20.47 -17.42 -4.43
C SER A 80 19.91 -16.66 -5.64
N VAL A 81 18.60 -16.75 -5.89
CA VAL A 81 17.95 -16.05 -7.01
C VAL A 81 18.11 -14.53 -6.89
N LYS A 82 17.98 -13.99 -5.67
CA LYS A 82 18.16 -12.56 -5.40
C LYS A 82 19.58 -12.11 -5.70
N LYS A 83 20.58 -12.89 -5.26
CA LYS A 83 21.99 -12.61 -5.54
C LYS A 83 22.27 -12.60 -7.04
N ASP A 84 21.76 -13.58 -7.77
CA ASP A 84 21.92 -13.68 -9.23
C ASP A 84 21.24 -12.52 -9.96
N LEU A 85 20.07 -12.10 -9.49
CA LEU A 85 19.36 -10.95 -10.05
C LEU A 85 20.19 -9.67 -9.92
N PHE A 86 20.66 -9.33 -8.71
CA PHE A 86 21.47 -8.13 -8.49
C PHE A 86 22.80 -8.18 -9.28
N SER A 87 23.41 -9.37 -9.38
CA SER A 87 24.60 -9.61 -10.20
C SER A 87 24.33 -9.33 -11.69
N THR A 88 23.21 -9.82 -12.22
CA THR A 88 22.80 -9.63 -13.63
C THR A 88 22.68 -8.15 -13.99
N PHE A 89 22.09 -7.36 -13.09
CA PHE A 89 21.97 -5.92 -13.28
C PHE A 89 23.25 -5.13 -12.96
N LYS A 90 24.28 -5.79 -12.39
CA LYS A 90 25.51 -5.15 -11.90
C LYS A 90 25.23 -4.06 -10.86
N VAL A 91 24.24 -4.31 -10.01
CA VAL A 91 23.74 -3.37 -9.00
C VAL A 91 23.88 -3.99 -7.63
N SER A 92 24.35 -3.23 -6.64
CA SER A 92 24.29 -3.68 -5.24
C SER A 92 22.89 -3.49 -4.67
N GLU A 93 22.49 -4.36 -3.74
CA GLU A 93 21.18 -4.23 -3.08
C GLU A 93 21.03 -2.85 -2.39
N LYS A 94 22.09 -2.36 -1.74
CA LYS A 94 22.10 -1.03 -1.12
C LYS A 94 21.80 0.07 -2.14
N GLN A 95 22.43 0.02 -3.32
CA GLN A 95 22.22 1.00 -4.37
C GLN A 95 20.77 1.01 -4.87
N PHE A 96 20.17 -0.17 -5.00
CA PHE A 96 18.74 -0.29 -5.31
C PHE A 96 17.86 0.31 -4.21
N LEU A 97 18.10 -0.02 -2.94
CA LEU A 97 17.30 0.50 -1.83
C LEU A 97 17.40 2.02 -1.69
N ASP A 98 18.59 2.59 -1.88
CA ASP A 98 18.79 4.04 -1.85
C ASP A 98 18.07 4.73 -3.01
N SER A 99 18.15 4.17 -4.22
CA SER A 99 17.42 4.67 -5.39
C SER A 99 15.91 4.53 -5.24
N HIS A 100 15.45 3.39 -4.69
CA HIS A 100 14.05 3.12 -4.43
C HIS A 100 13.46 4.14 -3.46
N ARG A 101 14.15 4.40 -2.35
CA ARG A 101 13.75 5.41 -1.36
C ARG A 101 13.71 6.81 -1.99
N TYR A 102 14.69 7.15 -2.83
CA TYR A 102 14.71 8.44 -3.54
C TYR A 102 13.52 8.60 -4.46
N TYR A 103 13.26 7.60 -5.32
CA TYR A 103 12.13 7.66 -6.22
C TYR A 103 10.78 7.69 -5.49
N GLN A 104 10.63 6.97 -4.38
CA GLN A 104 9.43 7.06 -3.54
C GLN A 104 9.16 8.45 -2.96
N SER A 105 10.19 9.29 -2.81
CA SER A 105 9.99 10.68 -2.36
C SER A 105 9.38 11.58 -3.45
N ASP A 106 9.45 11.18 -4.72
CA ASP A 106 8.76 11.80 -5.85
C ASP A 106 7.55 10.93 -6.26
N PHE A 107 6.42 11.13 -5.57
CA PHE A 107 5.23 10.29 -5.75
C PHE A 107 4.75 10.21 -7.21
N GLU A 108 4.67 11.34 -7.90
CA GLU A 108 4.19 11.40 -9.28
C GLU A 108 5.15 10.68 -10.23
N GLY A 109 6.46 10.91 -10.09
CA GLY A 109 7.48 10.19 -10.86
C GLY A 109 7.47 8.69 -10.56
N GLN A 110 7.32 8.29 -9.29
CA GLN A 110 7.25 6.90 -8.91
C GLN A 110 6.00 6.20 -9.44
N ARG A 111 4.86 6.90 -9.52
CA ARG A 111 3.64 6.35 -10.13
C ARG A 111 3.89 5.94 -11.59
N VAL A 112 4.55 6.80 -12.37
CA VAL A 112 4.90 6.51 -13.78
C VAL A 112 5.84 5.30 -13.89
N ARG A 113 6.81 5.18 -12.98
CA ARG A 113 7.71 4.01 -12.91
C ARG A 113 6.93 2.74 -12.62
N LEU A 114 5.99 2.79 -11.67
CA LEU A 114 5.14 1.64 -11.31
C LEU A 114 4.21 1.22 -12.46
N ASP A 115 3.67 2.16 -13.24
CA ASP A 115 2.91 1.84 -14.45
C ASP A 115 3.77 1.07 -15.46
N SER A 116 5.03 1.46 -15.62
CA SER A 116 5.99 0.76 -16.49
C SER A 116 6.32 -0.63 -15.95
N VAL A 117 6.52 -0.77 -14.64
CA VAL A 117 6.71 -2.08 -13.99
C VAL A 117 5.52 -3.01 -14.23
N LYS A 118 4.29 -2.49 -14.09
CA LYS A 118 3.06 -3.27 -14.34
C LYS A 118 3.02 -3.80 -15.77
N VAL A 119 3.41 -3.01 -16.76
CA VAL A 119 3.47 -3.44 -18.17
C VAL A 119 4.44 -4.62 -18.34
N LEU A 120 5.62 -4.55 -17.72
CA LEU A 120 6.61 -5.65 -17.77
C LEU A 120 6.07 -6.93 -17.15
N ILE A 121 5.44 -6.83 -15.97
CA ILE A 121 4.87 -7.99 -15.27
C ILE A 121 3.72 -8.62 -16.08
N GLU A 122 2.81 -7.82 -16.62
CA GLU A 122 1.70 -8.34 -17.44
C GLU A 122 2.19 -8.98 -18.74
N THR A 123 3.29 -8.49 -19.30
CA THR A 123 3.94 -9.10 -20.47
C THR A 123 4.49 -10.47 -20.11
N GLU A 124 5.22 -10.58 -18.99
CA GLU A 124 5.79 -11.84 -18.53
C GLU A 124 4.70 -12.86 -18.18
N LYS A 125 3.62 -12.41 -17.54
CA LYS A 125 2.44 -13.25 -17.27
C LYS A 125 1.85 -13.87 -18.53
N ARG A 126 1.68 -13.07 -19.61
CA ARG A 126 1.19 -13.60 -20.90
C ARG A 126 2.15 -14.62 -21.50
N ARG A 127 3.46 -14.34 -21.46
CA ARG A 127 4.50 -15.26 -21.95
C ARG A 127 4.43 -16.62 -21.24
N VAL A 128 4.30 -16.62 -19.92
CA VAL A 128 4.17 -17.84 -19.12
C VAL A 128 2.87 -18.58 -19.43
N GLN A 129 1.74 -17.88 -19.57
CA GLN A 129 0.46 -18.49 -19.94
C GLN A 129 0.50 -19.14 -21.32
N GLU A 130 1.13 -18.48 -22.30
CA GLU A 130 1.34 -19.03 -23.64
C GLU A 130 2.20 -20.29 -23.61
N PHE A 131 3.31 -20.25 -22.87
CA PHE A 131 4.16 -21.42 -22.68
C PHE A 131 3.41 -22.61 -22.09
N ARG A 132 2.59 -22.38 -21.05
CA ARG A 132 1.77 -23.44 -20.43
C ARG A 132 0.78 -24.05 -21.42
N ARG A 133 0.03 -23.22 -22.14
CA ARG A 133 -0.96 -23.68 -23.12
C ARG A 133 -0.34 -24.54 -24.22
N ASN A 134 0.83 -24.13 -24.72
CA ASN A 134 1.52 -24.86 -25.79
C ASN A 134 1.99 -26.24 -25.31
N ASN A 135 2.46 -26.35 -24.07
CA ASN A 135 2.90 -27.63 -23.49
C ASN A 135 1.73 -28.59 -23.16
N GLU A 136 0.55 -28.05 -22.86
CA GLU A 136 -0.68 -28.84 -22.65
C GLU A 136 -1.26 -29.41 -23.96
N GLN A 137 -0.93 -28.82 -25.12
CA GLN A 137 -1.38 -29.31 -26.43
C GLN A 137 -0.45 -30.38 -27.05
N THR A 138 0.76 -30.51 -26.52
CA THR A 138 1.78 -31.47 -27.01
C THR A 138 1.86 -32.76 -26.18
N ASN A 139 1.08 -32.87 -25.10
CA ASN A 139 0.94 -34.06 -24.27
C ASN A 139 -0.45 -34.67 -24.43
#